data_AF-A0A2S0KM38-F1
#
_entry.id   AF-A0A2S0KM38-F1
#
_cell.length_a   1.000
_cell.length_b   1.000
_cell.length_c   1.000
_cell.angle_alpha   90.00
_cell.angle_beta   90.00
_cell.angle_gamma   90.00
#
_symmetry.space_group_name_H-M   'P 1'
#
loop_
_entity.id
_entity.type
_entity.pdbx_description
1 polymer ?
#
loop_
_entity_poly.entity_id
_entity_poly.type
_entity_poly.pdbx_seq_one_letter_code
_entity_poly.pdbx_strand_id
1 'polypeptide(L)' 'MKIILSDENKKFLKDNNFKIDYQHSYSDEEYLDLLDALYFQEVSFVDIDDKKSSQFAKIADIVAEQGEE' A
#
# COMPACT_ATOMS: atom_id res chain seq x y z
N MET A 1 -4.19 -0.69 13.92
CA MET A 1 -3.40 0.40 13.31
C MET A 1 -4.25 1.19 12.32
N LYS A 2 -3.97 2.48 12.11
CA LYS A 2 -4.64 3.30 11.07
C LYS A 2 -3.65 3.65 9.99
N ILE A 3 -4.03 3.43 8.73
CA ILE A 3 -3.18 3.73 7.57
C ILE A 3 -3.26 5.22 7.24
N ILE A 4 -2.12 5.91 7.36
CA ILE A 4 -1.97 7.32 7.03
C ILE A 4 -1.11 7.44 5.78
N LEU A 5 -1.72 7.84 4.66
CA LEU A 5 -1.02 8.09 3.40
C LEU A 5 -1.30 9.50 2.88
N SER A 6 -0.32 10.08 2.20
CA SER A 6 -0.46 11.34 1.46
C SER A 6 -1.53 11.23 0.37
N ASP A 7 -2.15 12.36 0.02
CA ASP A 7 -3.23 12.41 -0.98
C ASP A 7 -2.78 11.86 -2.35
N GLU A 8 -1.52 12.10 -2.73
CA GLU A 8 -0.91 11.53 -3.94
C GLU A 8 -0.90 10.00 -3.92
N ASN A 9 -0.50 9.38 -2.81
CA ASN A 9 -0.48 7.92 -2.65
C ASN A 9 -1.90 7.35 -2.67
N LYS A 10 -2.85 8.00 -1.99
CA LYS A 10 -4.27 7.60 -2.01
C LYS A 10 -4.84 7.63 -3.43
N LYS A 11 -4.53 8.68 -4.19
CA LYS A 11 -4.97 8.82 -5.57
C LYS A 11 -4.33 7.75 -6.47
N PHE A 12 -3.04 7.47 -6.27
CA PHE A 12 -2.33 6.42 -7.01
C PHE A 12 -2.95 5.03 -6.78
N LEU A 13 -3.20 4.66 -5.52
CA LEU A 13 -3.84 3.38 -5.19
C LEU A 13 -5.22 3.27 -5.84
N LYS A 14 -6.03 4.33 -5.72
CA LYS A 14 -7.36 4.39 -6.33
C LYS A 14 -7.32 4.26 -7.86
N ASP A 15 -6.37 4.90 -8.51
CA ASP A 15 -6.18 4.85 -9.97
C ASP A 15 -5.82 3.43 -10.45
N ASN A 16 -5.07 2.68 -9.62
CA ASN A 16 -4.71 1.29 -9.87
C ASN A 16 -5.70 0.28 -9.25
N ASN A 17 -6.95 0.69 -8.96
CA ASN A 17 -8.01 -0.15 -8.38
C ASN A 17 -7.68 -0.79 -7.02
N PHE A 18 -6.68 -0.26 -6.30
CA PHE A 18 -6.33 -0.71 -4.97
C PHE A 18 -7.15 0.07 -3.92
N LYS A 19 -7.98 -0.63 -3.15
CA LYS A 19 -8.86 -0.01 -2.16
C LYS A 19 -8.31 -0.22 -0.76
N ILE A 20 -8.07 0.88 -0.05
CA ILE A 20 -7.73 0.90 1.37
C ILE A 20 -8.81 1.67 2.10
N ASP A 21 -9.28 1.14 3.22
CA ASP A 21 -10.22 1.82 4.10
C ASP A 21 -9.45 2.60 5.19
N TYR A 22 -9.17 3.87 4.93
CA TYR A 22 -8.39 4.71 5.84
C TYR A 22 -9.08 5.04 7.16
N GLN A 23 -10.38 4.74 7.30
CA GLN A 23 -11.14 4.97 8.54
C GLN A 23 -11.22 3.71 9.40
N HIS A 24 -11.05 2.54 8.79
CA HIS A 24 -10.94 1.26 9.47
C HIS A 24 -9.68 1.18 10.34
N SER A 25 -9.83 0.63 11.53
CA SER A 25 -8.71 0.25 12.38
C SER A 25 -8.36 -1.19 12.05
N TYR A 26 -7.28 -1.38 11.30
CA TYR A 26 -6.78 -2.70 10.91
C TYR A 26 -6.20 -3.44 12.12
N SER A 27 -6.52 -4.74 12.21
CA SER A 27 -5.82 -5.68 13.10
C SER A 27 -4.44 -6.02 12.52
N ASP A 28 -3.54 -6.60 13.31
CA ASP A 28 -2.22 -7.03 12.85
C ASP A 28 -2.29 -7.94 11.62
N GLU A 29 -3.22 -8.91 11.62
CA GLU A 29 -3.46 -9.81 10.48
C GLU A 29 -3.94 -9.05 9.24
N GLU A 30 -4.95 -8.18 9.36
CA GLU A 30 -5.47 -7.42 8.22
C GLU A 30 -4.44 -6.44 7.65
N TYR A 31 -3.57 -5.93 8.53
CA TYR A 31 -2.47 -5.06 8.15
C TYR A 31 -1.40 -5.81 7.35
N LEU A 32 -1.04 -7.03 7.77
CA LEU A 32 -0.15 -7.91 7.03
C LEU A 32 -0.73 -8.29 5.66
N ASP A 33 -2.03 -8.62 5.60
CA ASP A 33 -2.74 -8.86 4.34
C ASP A 33 -2.68 -7.65 3.40
N LEU A 34 -2.81 -6.43 3.95
CA LEU A 34 -2.72 -5.20 3.17
C LEU A 34 -1.30 -4.95 2.64
N LEU A 35 -0.28 -5.20 3.45
CA LEU A 35 1.12 -5.13 3.03
C LEU A 35 1.44 -6.15 1.93
N ASP A 36 1.02 -7.41 2.12
CA ASP A 36 1.21 -8.48 1.15
C ASP A 36 0.55 -8.11 -0.19
N ALA A 37 -0.67 -7.57 -0.15
CA ALA A 37 -1.35 -7.09 -1.34
C ALA A 37 -0.61 -5.92 -2.05
N LEU A 38 0.04 -5.03 -1.29
CA LEU A 38 0.84 -3.93 -1.87
C LEU A 38 2.11 -4.47 -2.55
N TYR A 39 2.84 -5.39 -1.91
CA TYR A 39 4.00 -6.05 -2.50
C TYR A 39 3.62 -6.91 -3.71
N PHE A 40 2.48 -7.59 -3.67
CA PHE A 40 1.98 -8.35 -4.81
C PHE A 40 1.73 -7.45 -6.03
N GLN A 41 1.13 -6.28 -5.82
CA GLN A 41 0.95 -5.29 -6.89
C GLN A 41 2.29 -4.79 -7.42
N GLU A 42 3.23 -4.47 -6.54
CA GLU A 42 4.59 -4.06 -6.91
C GLU A 42 5.24 -5.08 -7.85
N VAL A 43 5.33 -6.35 -7.44
CA VAL A 43 5.90 -7.44 -8.24
C VAL A 43 5.14 -7.62 -9.57
N SER A 44 3.83 -7.40 -9.58
CA SER A 44 3.02 -7.46 -10.81
C SER A 44 3.36 -6.35 -11.81
N PHE A 45 3.89 -5.21 -11.34
CA PHE A 45 4.28 -4.07 -12.16
C PHE A 45 5.78 -3.97 -12.44
N VAL A 46 6.65 -4.71 -11.75
CA VAL A 46 8.13 -4.69 -11.94
C VAL A 46 8.52 -4.75 -13.42
N ASP A 47 7.97 -5.70 -14.18
CA ASP A 47 8.32 -5.90 -15.60
C ASP A 47 7.43 -5.11 -16.57
N ILE A 48 6.41 -4.40 -16.08
CA ILE A 48 5.42 -3.69 -16.91
C ILE A 48 5.63 -2.18 -16.84
N ASP A 49 5.77 -1.64 -15.64
CA ASP A 49 5.87 -0.21 -15.36
C ASP A 49 6.65 0.02 -14.05
N ASP A 50 7.96 0.19 -14.21
CA ASP A 50 8.92 0.44 -13.12
C ASP A 50 8.51 1.60 -12.20
N LYS A 51 7.85 2.64 -12.74
CA LYS A 51 7.38 3.77 -11.92
C LYS A 51 6.23 3.36 -11.03
N LYS A 52 5.27 2.58 -11.55
CA LYS A 52 4.17 2.05 -10.74
C LYS A 52 4.67 1.08 -9.70
N SER A 53 5.56 0.16 -10.09
CA SER A 53 6.24 -0.77 -9.20
C SER A 53 6.89 -0.04 -8.03
N SER A 54 7.75 0.93 -8.34
CA SER A 54 8.44 1.76 -7.35
C SER A 54 7.47 2.52 -6.43
N GLN A 55 6.34 2.99 -6.95
CA GLN A 55 5.35 3.70 -6.14
C GLN A 55 4.59 2.75 -5.20
N PHE A 56 4.27 1.53 -5.63
CA PHE A 56 3.68 0.51 -4.74
C PHE A 56 4.66 0.09 -3.64
N ALA A 57 5.93 -0.18 -3.97
CA ALA A 57 6.97 -0.45 -2.97
C ALA A 57 7.07 0.66 -1.94
N LYS A 58 7.13 1.92 -2.39
CA LYS A 58 7.20 3.09 -1.49
C LYS A 58 5.99 3.18 -0.56
N ILE A 59 4.79 2.87 -1.06
CA ILE A 59 3.57 2.88 -0.23
C ILE A 59 3.60 1.73 0.78
N ALA A 60 4.05 0.54 0.37
CA ALA A 60 4.22 -0.60 1.26
C ALA A 60 5.19 -0.28 2.40
N ASP A 61 6.31 0.39 2.10
CA ASP A 61 7.31 0.83 3.07
C ASP A 61 6.71 1.81 4.10
N ILE A 62 6.01 2.86 3.63
CA ILE A 62 5.33 3.84 4.49
C ILE A 62 4.26 3.18 5.37
N VAL A 63 3.55 2.20 4.82
CA VAL A 63 2.57 1.42 5.59
C VAL A 63 3.31 0.61 6.64
N ALA A 64 4.36 -0.13 6.25
CA ALA A 64 5.20 -0.99 7.10
C ALA A 64 5.72 -0.24 8.34
N GLU A 65 6.27 0.96 8.13
CA GLU A 65 6.78 1.84 9.19
C GLU A 65 5.70 2.21 10.22
N GLN A 66 4.42 2.29 9.83
CA GLN A 66 3.31 2.65 10.75
C GLN A 66 2.84 1.49 11.63
N GLY A 67 3.21 0.26 11.31
CA GLY A 67 2.90 -0.93 12.12
C GLY A 67 3.98 -1.29 13.12
N GLU A 68 5.16 -0.65 13.07
CA GLU A 68 6.28 -0.91 13.99
C GLU A 68 6.26 -0.05 15.29
N GLU A 69 5.21 0.75 15.53
CA GLU A 69 5.01 1.57 16.76
C GLU A 69 4.24 0.86 17.89
#